data_AF-A0AAE0XQV2-F1
#
_entry.id   AF-A0AAE0XQV2-F1
#
_cell.length_a   1.000
_cell.length_b   1.000
_cell.length_c   1.000
_cell.angle_alpha   90.00
_cell.angle_beta   90.00
_cell.angle_gamma   90.00
#
_symmetry.space_group_name_H-M   'P 1'
#
loop_
_entity.id
_entity.type
_entity.pdbx_description
1 polymer ?
#
loop_
_entity_poly.entity_id
_entity_poly.type
_entity_poly.pdbx_seq_one_letter_code
_entity_poly.pdbx_strand_id
1 'polypeptide(L)'
;MKVFKAHNPHYFVGIKIGVGKDFHLVCRTFPHPRRSLLESAEPLTQWNKANMTSNGVNGCHRPELQWKLGLINNTGKYLTAESFGFKINVSGTTLKKKQTFILEQDLKEEVVYLRSHMGRYMSADKYGNVTCEAEEKEQSEKFCVEYDKAGSGRWAFKNVAHGNYLSGKEDNFKCFAKTVTESELWVVQLSIHPQVNLKNVNRKRYAHLKDEELQVTEVIPWGQEALIILHFDNGKYALKTYDNRFLTREGTLSADLTDDSRFTLEIRSGAASGLAFKDSTGTYLTAVGATATMKGRNKTVSKDELFLLEDSCPQVILTSLANNRKVSIRQGVDVTANQDEEEDTDREIFQMELVVPPTEETQGKWAFRTVDNTYWNQENLGGIQATARDR
;
A
#
# COMPACT_ATOMS: atom_id res chain seq x y z
N MET A 1 -9.68 -7.15 25.62
CA MET A 1 -10.69 -6.36 24.88
C MET A 1 -11.47 -7.32 23.98
N LYS A 2 -12.80 -7.41 24.10
CA LYS A 2 -13.64 -8.24 23.22
C LYS A 2 -14.40 -7.33 22.26
N VAL A 3 -14.31 -7.61 20.96
CA VAL A 3 -14.93 -6.84 19.88
C VAL A 3 -16.13 -7.63 19.36
N PHE A 4 -17.32 -7.02 19.36
CA PHE A 4 -18.54 -7.65 18.85
C PHE A 4 -18.91 -7.10 17.46
N LYS A 5 -19.38 -7.98 16.57
CA LYS A 5 -19.77 -7.64 15.19
C LYS A 5 -21.25 -7.23 15.14
N ALA A 6 -21.58 -6.04 14.64
CA ALA A 6 -22.96 -5.66 14.34
C ALA A 6 -23.34 -5.90 12.87
N HIS A 7 -24.65 -5.94 12.61
CA HIS A 7 -25.28 -6.31 11.34
C HIS A 7 -25.55 -5.12 10.38
N ASN A 8 -25.00 -3.92 10.65
CA ASN A 8 -25.29 -2.70 9.89
C ASN A 8 -23.98 -2.07 9.34
N PRO A 9 -23.83 -1.78 8.03
CA PRO A 9 -22.56 -1.36 7.44
C PRO A 9 -22.07 0.05 7.78
N HIS A 10 -22.89 0.90 8.39
CA HIS A 10 -22.52 2.29 8.71
C HIS A 10 -22.26 2.56 10.19
N TYR A 11 -22.68 1.66 11.09
CA TYR A 11 -22.55 1.89 12.53
C TYR A 11 -22.46 0.58 13.32
N PHE A 12 -21.69 0.66 14.40
CA PHE A 12 -21.60 -0.24 15.55
C PHE A 12 -20.57 -1.38 15.46
N VAL A 13 -19.40 -1.12 16.02
CA VAL A 13 -18.58 -2.12 16.68
C VAL A 13 -18.64 -1.82 18.18
N GLY A 14 -19.35 -2.65 18.94
CA GLY A 14 -19.32 -2.56 20.39
C GLY A 14 -18.01 -3.15 20.89
N ILE A 15 -17.16 -2.34 21.51
CA ILE A 15 -15.91 -2.83 22.10
C ILE A 15 -16.00 -2.81 23.62
N LYS A 16 -15.84 -3.97 24.25
CA LYS A 16 -15.77 -4.10 25.70
C LYS A 16 -14.31 -4.14 26.15
N ILE A 17 -13.89 -3.13 26.89
CA ILE A 17 -12.57 -3.02 27.52
C ILE A 17 -12.73 -3.21 29.04
N GLY A 18 -12.15 -4.27 29.60
CA GLY A 18 -12.03 -4.47 31.06
C GLY A 18 -13.30 -4.92 31.81
N VAL A 19 -13.08 -5.40 33.04
CA VAL A 19 -14.12 -5.86 33.99
C VAL A 19 -14.24 -4.78 35.08
N GLY A 20 -15.26 -3.93 34.96
CA GLY A 20 -15.52 -2.80 35.88
C GLY A 20 -15.83 -1.52 35.13
N LYS A 21 -17.08 -1.03 35.27
CA LYS A 21 -17.76 -0.03 34.41
C LYS A 21 -17.69 -0.38 32.92
N ASP A 22 -18.79 -0.90 32.39
CA ASP A 22 -18.90 -1.27 30.97
C ASP A 22 -18.71 -0.04 30.07
N PHE A 23 -17.50 0.14 29.54
CA PHE A 23 -17.26 1.07 28.43
C PHE A 23 -17.86 0.45 27.18
N HIS A 24 -19.06 0.89 26.84
CA HIS A 24 -19.62 0.60 25.53
C HIS A 24 -19.26 1.75 24.60
N LEU A 25 -18.43 1.47 23.60
CA LEU A 25 -17.99 2.46 22.62
C LEU A 25 -18.74 2.28 21.30
N VAL A 26 -19.08 3.39 20.65
CA VAL A 26 -19.49 3.42 19.24
C VAL A 26 -18.28 3.83 18.42
N CYS A 27 -17.91 2.99 17.45
CA CYS A 27 -16.82 3.24 16.53
C CYS A 27 -17.35 3.87 15.24
N ARG A 28 -16.82 5.06 14.90
CA ARG A 28 -16.95 5.63 13.56
C ARG A 28 -15.66 5.34 12.80
N THR A 29 -15.74 4.52 11.76
CA THR A 29 -14.64 4.30 10.84
C THR A 29 -14.68 5.36 9.74
N PHE A 30 -13.52 5.89 9.34
CA PHE A 30 -13.42 6.60 8.07
C PHE A 30 -13.84 5.67 6.93
N PRO A 31 -14.39 6.17 5.82
CA PRO A 31 -14.90 5.34 4.73
C PRO A 31 -13.85 4.31 4.30
N HIS A 32 -14.12 3.04 4.61
CA HIS A 32 -13.33 1.89 4.21
C HIS A 32 -14.22 0.98 3.37
N PRO A 33 -13.86 0.64 2.13
CA PRO A 33 -14.58 -0.37 1.37
C PRO A 33 -14.49 -1.72 2.10
N ARG A 34 -15.57 -2.52 2.00
CA ARG A 34 -15.64 -3.84 2.65
C ARG A 34 -14.46 -4.71 2.21
N ARG A 35 -13.68 -5.18 3.17
CA ARG A 35 -12.73 -6.28 2.99
C ARG A 35 -13.52 -7.50 2.50
N SER A 36 -13.42 -7.85 1.22
CA SER A 36 -13.71 -9.23 0.82
C SER A 36 -12.69 -10.11 1.55
N LEU A 37 -13.16 -11.00 2.42
CA LEU A 37 -12.33 -11.99 3.09
C LEU A 37 -11.64 -12.84 2.02
N LEU A 38 -10.44 -12.44 1.61
CA LEU A 38 -9.47 -13.33 0.99
C LEU A 38 -8.89 -14.15 2.15
N GLU A 39 -9.30 -15.41 2.20
CA GLU A 39 -8.77 -16.44 3.09
C GLU A 39 -7.27 -16.65 2.87
N SER A 40 -6.61 -17.14 3.92
CA SER A 40 -5.19 -17.48 4.08
C SER A 40 -4.22 -16.31 4.26
N ALA A 41 -4.06 -15.88 5.52
CA ALA A 41 -2.78 -15.35 5.99
C ALA A 41 -1.91 -16.56 6.33
N GLU A 42 -0.99 -16.93 5.44
CA GLU A 42 0.07 -17.89 5.79
C GLU A 42 1.10 -17.18 6.70
N PRO A 43 1.64 -17.86 7.72
CA PRO A 43 2.65 -17.29 8.60
C PRO A 43 3.96 -17.13 7.81
N LEU A 44 4.36 -15.88 7.56
CA LEU A 44 5.70 -15.61 7.05
C LEU A 44 6.70 -15.91 8.17
N THR A 45 7.59 -16.84 7.87
CA THR A 45 8.71 -17.26 8.71
C THR A 45 9.57 -16.08 9.16
N GLN A 46 10.13 -16.19 10.36
CA GLN A 46 10.97 -15.20 11.04
C GLN A 46 12.03 -14.60 10.09
N TRP A 47 11.91 -13.30 9.85
CA TRP A 47 13.01 -12.48 9.34
C TRP A 47 13.31 -11.38 10.35
N ASN A 48 14.61 -11.13 10.52
CA ASN A 48 15.19 -10.34 11.61
C ASN A 48 14.48 -9.01 11.86
N LYS A 49 14.08 -8.82 13.13
CA LYS A 49 13.70 -7.52 13.70
C LYS A 49 14.91 -6.58 13.65
N ALA A 50 15.16 -5.94 12.51
CA ALA A 50 15.89 -4.69 12.49
C ALA A 50 14.93 -3.62 13.00
N ASN A 51 15.11 -3.20 14.26
CA ASN A 51 14.46 -2.03 14.85
C ASN A 51 14.86 -0.78 14.05
N MET A 52 14.16 -0.49 12.96
CA MET A 52 14.16 0.86 12.40
C MET A 52 13.16 1.68 13.20
N THR A 53 13.62 2.24 14.32
CA THR A 53 12.96 3.37 15.00
C THR A 53 13.10 4.61 14.11
N SER A 54 12.41 4.61 12.97
CA SER A 54 12.24 5.81 12.16
C SER A 54 11.06 6.60 12.71
N ASN A 55 11.25 7.90 12.97
CA ASN A 55 10.13 8.80 13.27
C ASN A 55 9.18 8.81 12.05
N GLY A 56 7.87 8.68 12.28
CA GLY A 56 6.87 8.77 11.21
C GLY A 56 6.58 7.46 10.47
N VAL A 57 6.14 6.43 11.18
CA VAL A 57 5.68 5.15 10.59
C VAL A 57 4.16 5.07 10.56
N ASN A 58 3.57 4.49 9.51
CA ASN A 58 2.12 4.21 9.44
C ASN A 58 1.70 3.04 10.36
N GLY A 59 2.62 2.23 10.90
CA GLY A 59 2.25 1.11 11.81
C GLY A 59 1.70 -0.13 11.08
N CYS A 60 1.21 0.02 9.85
CA CYS A 60 1.02 -1.10 8.94
C CYS A 60 2.41 -1.62 8.45
N HIS A 61 3.04 -2.54 9.20
CA HIS A 61 4.33 -3.15 8.79
C HIS A 61 4.14 -4.04 7.54
N ARG A 62 4.47 -3.52 6.37
CA ARG A 62 4.83 -4.32 5.20
C ARG A 62 6.22 -3.92 4.71
N PRO A 63 7.02 -4.87 4.18
CA PRO A 63 8.28 -4.53 3.56
C PRO A 63 8.02 -3.57 2.40
N GLU A 64 8.59 -2.36 2.51
CA GLU A 64 8.34 -1.16 1.69
C GLU A 64 8.68 -1.32 0.19
N LEU A 65 9.14 -2.51 -0.23
CA LEU A 65 9.79 -2.80 -1.52
C LEU A 65 9.26 -4.06 -2.21
N GLN A 66 8.08 -4.52 -1.78
CA GLN A 66 7.40 -5.68 -2.34
C GLN A 66 5.98 -5.31 -2.73
N TRP A 67 5.66 -5.44 -4.01
CA TRP A 67 4.33 -5.14 -4.51
C TRP A 67 3.65 -6.38 -5.05
N LYS A 68 2.48 -6.67 -4.50
CA LYS A 68 1.59 -7.66 -5.10
C LYS A 68 0.98 -7.04 -6.35
N LEU A 69 1.04 -7.73 -7.48
CA LEU A 69 0.52 -7.25 -8.75
C LEU A 69 0.04 -8.40 -9.64
N GLY A 70 -0.82 -8.07 -10.59
CA GLY A 70 -1.15 -8.88 -11.76
C GLY A 70 -0.51 -8.29 -13.01
N LEU A 71 -0.09 -9.16 -13.92
CA LEU A 71 0.44 -8.78 -15.23
C LEU A 71 -0.55 -9.20 -16.30
N ILE A 72 -1.04 -8.25 -17.09
CA ILE A 72 -2.06 -8.48 -18.13
C ILE A 72 -1.44 -8.25 -19.50
N ASN A 73 -1.55 -9.22 -20.41
CA ASN A 73 -1.05 -9.07 -21.77
C ASN A 73 -1.98 -8.24 -22.67
N ASN A 74 -1.59 -8.03 -23.92
CA ASN A 74 -2.38 -7.28 -24.92
C ASN A 74 -3.77 -7.90 -25.24
N THR A 75 -4.02 -9.15 -24.86
CA THR A 75 -5.32 -9.83 -25.03
C THR A 75 -6.21 -9.74 -23.78
N GLY A 76 -5.78 -9.01 -22.75
CA GLY A 76 -6.53 -8.88 -21.50
C GLY A 76 -6.45 -10.12 -20.59
N LYS A 77 -5.46 -10.99 -20.79
CA LYS A 77 -5.26 -12.20 -19.98
C LYS A 77 -4.13 -12.01 -18.97
N TYR A 78 -4.34 -12.55 -17.78
CA TYR A 78 -3.39 -12.51 -16.68
C TYR A 78 -2.33 -13.60 -16.82
N LEU A 79 -1.09 -13.21 -16.58
CA LEU A 79 -0.01 -14.12 -16.25
C LEU A 79 -0.42 -14.98 -15.05
N THR A 80 -0.16 -16.27 -15.14
CA THR A 80 -0.62 -17.27 -14.17
C THR A 80 0.52 -18.23 -13.87
N ALA A 81 0.87 -18.36 -12.59
CA ALA A 81 1.75 -19.41 -12.10
C ALA A 81 0.91 -20.62 -11.67
N GLU A 82 1.10 -21.76 -12.33
CA GLU A 82 0.37 -22.99 -11.97
C GLU A 82 0.92 -23.61 -10.69
N SER A 83 0.02 -24.17 -9.88
CA SER A 83 0.38 -24.80 -8.60
C SER A 83 1.20 -26.09 -8.76
N PHE A 84 1.19 -26.69 -9.95
CA PHE A 84 1.89 -27.94 -10.22
C PHE A 84 2.80 -27.77 -11.44
N GLY A 85 4.01 -28.34 -11.34
CA GLY A 85 4.99 -28.36 -12.41
C GLY A 85 5.68 -27.02 -12.71
N PHE A 86 5.50 -26.01 -11.84
CA PHE A 86 6.15 -24.68 -11.92
C PHE A 86 6.01 -23.97 -13.27
N LYS A 87 4.95 -24.31 -14.02
CA LYS A 87 4.66 -23.75 -15.34
C LYS A 87 4.02 -22.39 -15.20
N ILE A 88 4.29 -21.55 -16.20
CA ILE A 88 3.66 -20.24 -16.34
C ILE A 88 2.88 -20.22 -17.65
N ASN A 89 1.70 -19.63 -17.61
CA ASN A 89 0.87 -19.39 -18.79
C ASN A 89 0.20 -18.01 -18.69
N VAL A 90 -0.49 -17.61 -19.75
CA VAL A 90 -1.19 -16.32 -19.88
C VAL A 90 -2.64 -16.56 -20.27
N SER A 91 -3.36 -17.27 -19.41
CA SER A 91 -4.76 -17.69 -19.65
C SER A 91 -5.76 -17.10 -18.64
N GLY A 92 -5.28 -16.53 -17.52
CA GLY A 92 -6.14 -16.05 -16.44
C GLY A 92 -7.06 -14.92 -16.88
N THR A 93 -8.31 -14.91 -16.42
CA THR A 93 -9.30 -13.86 -16.74
C THR A 93 -9.55 -12.90 -15.59
N THR A 94 -9.12 -13.25 -14.39
CA THR A 94 -9.36 -12.50 -13.16
C THR A 94 -8.13 -12.59 -12.27
N LEU A 95 -7.86 -11.53 -11.52
CA LEU A 95 -6.76 -11.49 -10.56
C LEU A 95 -7.12 -12.28 -9.30
N LYS A 96 -6.58 -13.49 -9.19
CA LYS A 96 -6.70 -14.37 -8.00
C LYS A 96 -5.30 -14.78 -7.49
N LYS A 97 -5.24 -15.72 -6.54
CA LYS A 97 -3.98 -16.21 -5.92
C LYS A 97 -2.93 -16.58 -6.99
N LYS A 98 -3.29 -17.40 -7.99
CA LYS A 98 -2.36 -17.84 -9.04
C LYS A 98 -1.89 -16.73 -10.00
N GLN A 99 -2.68 -15.67 -10.15
CA GLN A 99 -2.38 -14.51 -11.00
C GLN A 99 -1.65 -13.40 -10.24
N THR A 100 -1.46 -13.56 -8.93
CA THR A 100 -0.77 -12.59 -8.09
C THR A 100 0.70 -12.94 -8.01
N PHE A 101 1.54 -12.03 -8.48
CA PHE A 101 2.98 -12.05 -8.32
C PHE A 101 3.40 -10.97 -7.34
N ILE A 102 4.51 -11.19 -6.66
CA ILE A 102 5.18 -10.21 -5.83
C ILE A 102 6.38 -9.72 -6.62
N LEU A 103 6.38 -8.44 -6.97
CA LEU A 103 7.55 -7.77 -7.54
C LEU A 103 8.41 -7.28 -6.39
N GLU A 104 9.61 -7.84 -6.29
CA GLU A 104 10.59 -7.50 -5.26
C GLU A 104 11.72 -6.69 -5.88
N GLN A 105 12.02 -5.55 -5.30
CA GLN A 105 13.13 -4.71 -5.74
C GLN A 105 14.44 -5.15 -5.11
N ASP A 106 15.51 -5.12 -5.90
CA ASP A 106 16.86 -5.21 -5.34
C ASP A 106 17.24 -3.89 -4.66
N LEU A 107 17.98 -3.97 -3.55
CA LEU A 107 18.41 -2.82 -2.76
C LEU A 107 19.76 -2.24 -3.22
N LYS A 108 20.48 -2.97 -4.08
CA LYS A 108 21.82 -2.62 -4.53
C LYS A 108 21.84 -2.36 -6.03
N GLU A 109 21.10 -3.14 -6.79
CA GLU A 109 21.06 -3.10 -8.25
C GLU A 109 19.72 -2.53 -8.75
N GLU A 110 19.71 -1.93 -9.95
CA GLU A 110 18.47 -1.49 -10.61
C GLU A 110 17.76 -2.67 -11.30
N VAL A 111 17.43 -3.70 -10.50
CA VAL A 111 16.77 -4.92 -10.95
C VAL A 111 15.60 -5.28 -10.05
N VAL A 112 14.75 -6.16 -10.56
CA VAL A 112 13.57 -6.68 -9.87
C VAL A 112 13.49 -8.19 -10.06
N TYR A 113 12.78 -8.82 -9.13
CA TYR A 113 12.48 -10.24 -9.14
C TYR A 113 10.97 -10.43 -9.11
N LEU A 114 10.45 -11.37 -9.89
CA LEU A 114 9.03 -11.73 -9.90
C LEU A 114 8.85 -13.03 -9.12
N ARG A 115 8.24 -12.95 -7.94
CA ARG A 115 7.96 -14.10 -7.08
C ARG A 115 6.49 -14.51 -7.20
N SER A 116 6.22 -15.78 -7.47
CA SER A 116 4.86 -16.32 -7.52
C SER A 116 4.23 -16.46 -6.13
N HIS A 117 2.93 -16.74 -6.10
CA HIS A 117 2.19 -17.08 -4.88
C HIS A 117 2.72 -18.31 -4.12
N MET A 118 3.54 -19.16 -4.76
CA MET A 118 4.19 -20.31 -4.12
C MET A 118 5.55 -19.96 -3.51
N GLY A 119 5.94 -18.69 -3.59
CA GLY A 119 7.23 -18.21 -3.10
C GLY A 119 8.42 -18.54 -4.01
N ARG A 120 8.17 -18.96 -5.25
CA ARG A 120 9.20 -19.26 -6.25
C ARG A 120 9.44 -18.08 -7.17
N TYR A 121 10.69 -17.85 -7.58
CA TYR A 121 11.08 -16.80 -8.51
C TYR A 121 10.97 -17.25 -9.97
N MET A 122 10.58 -16.31 -10.82
CA MET A 122 10.60 -16.46 -12.26
C MET A 122 12.03 -16.39 -12.77
N SER A 123 12.40 -17.30 -13.68
CA SER A 123 13.71 -17.36 -14.31
C SER A 123 13.57 -17.50 -15.81
N ALA A 124 14.53 -16.94 -16.56
CA ALA A 124 14.62 -17.13 -18.00
C ALA A 124 15.99 -17.70 -18.38
N ASP A 125 16.00 -18.74 -19.21
CA ASP A 125 17.24 -19.33 -19.71
C ASP A 125 17.74 -18.68 -21.02
N LYS A 126 18.93 -19.09 -21.47
CA LYS A 126 19.56 -18.59 -22.71
C LYS A 126 18.80 -18.93 -23.99
N TYR A 127 17.85 -19.86 -23.93
CA TYR A 127 16.99 -20.25 -25.04
C TYR A 127 15.61 -19.55 -24.99
N GLY A 128 15.39 -18.71 -23.97
CA GLY A 128 14.14 -17.97 -23.76
C GLY A 128 13.02 -18.82 -23.16
N ASN A 129 13.32 -19.99 -22.61
CA ASN A 129 12.36 -20.74 -21.81
C ASN A 129 12.22 -20.07 -20.45
N VAL A 130 10.99 -20.02 -19.94
CA VAL A 130 10.67 -19.37 -18.66
C VAL A 130 10.07 -20.38 -17.70
N THR A 131 10.61 -20.45 -16.48
CA THR A 131 10.07 -21.27 -15.39
C THR A 131 9.84 -20.40 -14.15
N CYS A 132 9.10 -20.92 -13.17
CA CYS A 132 8.91 -20.27 -11.88
C CYS A 132 9.17 -21.23 -10.72
N GLU A 133 10.37 -21.82 -10.69
CA GLU A 133 10.73 -22.87 -9.73
C GLU A 133 11.85 -22.46 -8.75
N ALA A 134 12.62 -21.42 -9.08
CA ALA A 134 13.78 -20.99 -8.33
C ALA A 134 13.40 -20.57 -6.90
N GLU A 135 14.15 -21.06 -5.90
CA GLU A 135 13.98 -20.65 -4.49
C GLU A 135 14.84 -19.44 -4.14
N GLU A 136 15.91 -19.22 -4.91
CA GLU A 136 16.90 -18.18 -4.68
C GLU A 136 16.92 -17.18 -5.84
N LYS A 137 17.51 -16.02 -5.57
CA LYS A 137 17.68 -14.92 -6.53
C LYS A 137 19.07 -15.01 -7.14
N GLU A 138 19.17 -15.51 -8.37
CA GLU A 138 20.43 -15.58 -9.11
C GLU A 138 20.36 -14.71 -10.37
N GLN A 139 21.28 -14.95 -11.31
CA GLN A 139 21.45 -14.13 -12.50
C GLN A 139 20.29 -14.29 -13.49
N SER A 140 19.67 -15.47 -13.56
CA SER A 140 18.57 -15.79 -14.49
C SER A 140 17.21 -15.25 -14.03
N GLU A 141 17.09 -14.87 -12.75
CA GLU A 141 15.87 -14.34 -12.13
C GLU A 141 15.86 -12.81 -12.09
N LYS A 142 16.94 -12.17 -12.52
CA LYS A 142 17.06 -10.70 -12.60
C LYS A 142 16.34 -10.18 -13.83
N PHE A 143 15.37 -9.29 -13.60
CA PHE A 143 14.72 -8.53 -14.65
C PHE A 143 14.94 -7.03 -14.46
N CYS A 144 15.07 -6.28 -15.55
CA CYS A 144 14.87 -4.84 -15.56
C CYS A 144 13.52 -4.50 -16.18
N VAL A 145 12.95 -3.37 -15.77
CA VAL A 145 11.67 -2.87 -16.26
C VAL A 145 11.92 -1.71 -17.21
N GLU A 146 11.38 -1.84 -18.42
CA GLU A 146 11.34 -0.76 -19.41
C GLU A 146 9.90 -0.28 -19.57
N TYR A 147 9.70 1.03 -19.72
CA TYR A 147 8.36 1.64 -19.79
C TYR A 147 7.99 1.99 -21.22
N ASP A 148 6.72 1.79 -21.58
CA ASP A 148 6.23 2.13 -22.91
C ASP A 148 6.40 3.62 -23.22
N LYS A 149 7.11 3.91 -24.31
CA LYS A 149 7.40 5.27 -24.77
C LYS A 149 6.15 5.99 -25.29
N ALA A 150 5.10 5.25 -25.66
CA ALA A 150 3.83 5.82 -26.07
C ALA A 150 2.98 6.33 -24.89
N GLY A 151 3.44 6.15 -23.64
CA GLY A 151 2.73 6.65 -22.46
C GLY A 151 1.48 5.85 -22.08
N SER A 152 1.38 4.59 -22.53
CA SER A 152 0.25 3.70 -22.18
C SER A 152 0.25 3.26 -20.72
N GLY A 153 1.36 3.42 -20.00
CA GLY A 153 1.55 2.88 -18.65
C GLY A 153 1.90 1.40 -18.60
N ARG A 154 2.07 0.75 -19.76
CA ARG A 154 2.50 -0.64 -19.86
C ARG A 154 4.00 -0.79 -19.67
N TRP A 155 4.39 -1.95 -19.14
CA TRP A 155 5.76 -2.29 -18.80
C TRP A 155 6.25 -3.44 -19.65
N ALA A 156 7.52 -3.42 -20.00
CA ALA A 156 8.24 -4.57 -20.57
C ALA A 156 9.26 -5.06 -19.55
N PHE A 157 9.31 -6.38 -19.35
CA PHE A 157 10.26 -7.01 -18.45
C PHE A 157 11.36 -7.66 -19.28
N LYS A 158 12.60 -7.25 -19.05
CA LYS A 158 13.75 -7.76 -19.77
C LYS A 158 14.65 -8.56 -18.84
N ASN A 159 14.96 -9.78 -19.20
CA ASN A 159 15.92 -10.57 -18.46
C ASN A 159 17.32 -9.96 -18.60
N VAL A 160 18.00 -9.71 -17.47
CA VAL A 160 19.29 -9.03 -17.45
C VAL A 160 20.41 -9.90 -18.01
N ALA A 161 20.37 -11.21 -17.77
CA ALA A 161 21.39 -12.15 -18.23
C ALA A 161 21.42 -12.33 -19.76
N HIS A 162 20.25 -12.30 -20.39
CA HIS A 162 20.08 -12.67 -21.80
C HIS A 162 19.62 -11.51 -22.69
N GLY A 163 19.15 -10.40 -22.11
CA GLY A 163 18.74 -9.19 -22.83
C GLY A 163 17.43 -9.33 -23.61
N ASN A 164 16.65 -10.38 -23.36
CA ASN A 164 15.39 -10.67 -24.03
C ASN A 164 14.19 -10.26 -23.17
N TYR A 165 13.03 -10.03 -23.80
CA TYR A 165 11.81 -9.57 -23.15
C TYR A 165 10.79 -10.70 -22.93
N LEU A 166 10.09 -10.62 -21.80
CA LEU A 166 8.95 -11.48 -21.47
C LEU A 166 7.77 -11.17 -22.39
N SER A 167 7.24 -12.21 -23.01
CA SER A 167 6.03 -12.18 -23.83
C SER A 167 5.27 -13.48 -23.68
N GLY A 168 3.96 -13.44 -23.91
CA GLY A 168 3.24 -14.68 -24.05
C GLY A 168 1.74 -14.56 -24.23
N LYS A 169 1.20 -15.65 -24.73
CA LYS A 169 -0.22 -15.85 -24.95
C LYS A 169 -0.54 -17.32 -24.66
N GLU A 170 -1.60 -17.56 -23.89
CA GLU A 170 -2.01 -18.91 -23.51
C GLU A 170 -0.81 -19.67 -22.91
N ASP A 171 -0.49 -20.86 -23.39
CA ASP A 171 0.61 -21.68 -22.85
C ASP A 171 1.99 -21.33 -23.44
N ASN A 172 2.07 -20.40 -24.41
CA ASN A 172 3.31 -20.00 -25.04
C ASN A 172 3.88 -18.74 -24.35
N PHE A 173 4.36 -18.91 -23.11
CA PHE A 173 5.06 -17.86 -22.37
C PHE A 173 6.58 -18.02 -22.50
N LYS A 174 7.26 -16.98 -22.98
CA LYS A 174 8.69 -17.02 -23.34
C LYS A 174 9.41 -15.70 -23.04
N CYS A 175 10.74 -15.78 -22.96
CA CYS A 175 11.65 -14.64 -22.80
C CYS A 175 12.68 -14.61 -23.94
N PHE A 176 12.23 -14.39 -25.17
CA PHE A 176 13.07 -14.54 -26.37
C PHE A 176 13.09 -13.32 -27.30
N ALA A 177 12.13 -12.40 -27.16
CA ALA A 177 12.05 -11.23 -28.00
C ALA A 177 13.26 -10.30 -27.75
N LYS A 178 13.88 -9.79 -28.82
CA LYS A 178 15.01 -8.83 -28.72
C LYS A 178 14.55 -7.37 -28.73
N THR A 179 13.30 -7.13 -29.09
CA THR A 179 12.70 -5.79 -29.22
C THR A 179 11.30 -5.83 -28.62
N VAL A 180 10.87 -4.73 -28.01
CA VAL A 180 9.54 -4.59 -27.42
C VAL A 180 8.52 -4.30 -28.52
N THR A 181 7.52 -5.16 -28.63
CA THR A 181 6.30 -4.94 -29.41
C THR A 181 5.07 -5.04 -28.50
N GLU A 182 3.87 -4.98 -29.07
CA GLU A 182 2.61 -5.15 -28.33
C GLU A 182 2.55 -6.45 -27.51
N SER A 183 3.27 -7.50 -27.89
CA SER A 183 3.26 -8.80 -27.17
C SER A 183 4.13 -8.81 -25.92
N GLU A 184 5.10 -7.89 -25.82
CA GLU A 184 6.03 -7.75 -24.69
C GLU A 184 5.58 -6.70 -23.67
N LEU A 185 4.49 -5.98 -23.98
CA LEU A 185 3.94 -4.92 -23.14
C LEU A 185 2.82 -5.45 -22.24
N TRP A 186 3.02 -5.27 -20.93
CA TRP A 186 2.13 -5.75 -19.87
C TRP A 186 1.47 -4.58 -19.16
N VAL A 187 0.15 -4.63 -18.99
CA VAL A 187 -0.53 -3.76 -18.04
C VAL A 187 -0.25 -4.31 -16.63
N VAL A 188 0.29 -3.45 -15.77
CA VAL A 188 0.56 -3.78 -14.37
C VAL A 188 -0.58 -3.30 -13.51
N GLN A 189 -1.30 -4.25 -12.92
CA GLN A 189 -2.38 -3.97 -11.99
C GLN A 189 -1.93 -4.31 -10.58
N LEU A 190 -1.69 -3.29 -9.75
CA LEU A 190 -1.37 -3.47 -8.34
C LEU A 190 -2.51 -4.21 -7.61
N SER A 191 -2.15 -5.28 -6.93
CA SER A 191 -2.99 -6.08 -6.03
C SER A 191 -2.80 -5.61 -4.58
N ILE A 192 -2.85 -4.30 -4.41
CA ILE A 192 -2.83 -3.63 -3.10
C ILE A 192 -4.22 -3.10 -2.80
N HIS A 193 -4.48 -2.85 -1.53
CA HIS A 193 -5.70 -2.14 -1.18
C HIS A 193 -5.66 -0.74 -1.84
N PRO A 194 -6.72 -0.28 -2.51
CA PRO A 194 -6.67 0.99 -3.23
C PRO A 194 -6.47 2.18 -2.28
N GLN A 195 -6.82 2.04 -1.00
CA GLN A 195 -6.54 3.04 0.01
C GLN A 195 -5.16 2.84 0.62
N VAL A 196 -4.34 3.87 0.48
CA VAL A 196 -2.92 3.88 0.85
C VAL A 196 -2.57 5.20 1.53
N ASN A 197 -1.43 5.20 2.21
CA ASN A 197 -0.70 6.41 2.56
C ASN A 197 0.53 6.50 1.67
N LEU A 198 0.85 7.71 1.21
CA LEU A 198 1.90 7.95 0.24
C LEU A 198 3.03 8.75 0.89
N LYS A 199 4.21 8.14 1.03
CA LYS A 199 5.37 8.76 1.69
C LYS A 199 6.43 9.15 0.68
N ASN A 200 6.87 10.40 0.67
CA ASN A 200 7.99 10.80 -0.18
C ASN A 200 9.33 10.36 0.41
N VAL A 201 10.18 9.77 -0.44
CA VAL A 201 11.46 9.16 -0.03
C VAL A 201 12.45 10.21 0.47
N ASN A 202 12.61 11.34 -0.23
CA ASN A 202 13.56 12.36 0.19
C ASN A 202 13.10 13.11 1.45
N ARG A 203 11.84 13.57 1.45
CA ARG A 203 11.28 14.39 2.54
C ARG A 203 10.98 13.60 3.80
N LYS A 204 10.78 12.28 3.69
CA LYS A 204 10.35 11.43 4.81
C LYS A 204 9.08 11.99 5.45
N ARG A 205 8.12 12.38 4.61
CA ARG A 205 6.81 12.94 4.96
C ARG A 205 5.73 12.31 4.10
N TYR A 206 4.52 12.26 4.62
CA TYR A 206 3.35 11.70 3.96
C TYR A 206 2.58 12.80 3.23
N ALA A 207 1.93 12.39 2.15
CA ALA A 207 0.96 13.19 1.43
C ALA A 207 -0.34 13.29 2.24
N HIS A 208 -0.91 14.48 2.28
CA HIS A 208 -2.22 14.73 2.87
C HIS A 208 -2.91 15.91 2.20
N LEU A 209 -4.24 15.93 2.24
CA LEU A 209 -5.04 17.04 1.75
C LEU A 209 -4.98 18.20 2.76
N LYS A 210 -4.42 19.34 2.33
CA LYS A 210 -4.35 20.56 3.14
C LYS A 210 -4.40 21.79 2.27
N ASP A 211 -5.19 22.79 2.70
CA ASP A 211 -5.36 24.06 1.99
C ASP A 211 -5.74 23.88 0.51
N GLU A 212 -6.65 22.95 0.21
CA GLU A 212 -7.11 22.60 -1.15
C GLU A 212 -6.04 22.00 -2.09
N GLU A 213 -4.91 21.60 -1.52
CA GLU A 213 -3.79 20.99 -2.25
C GLU A 213 -3.37 19.67 -1.59
N LEU A 214 -2.75 18.79 -2.37
CA LEU A 214 -2.07 17.63 -1.81
C LEU A 214 -0.65 18.02 -1.41
N GLN A 215 -0.41 18.21 -0.12
CA GLN A 215 0.89 18.62 0.43
C GLN A 215 1.66 17.40 0.96
N VAL A 216 2.98 17.44 0.95
CA VAL A 216 3.84 16.36 1.49
C VAL A 216 4.60 16.83 2.72
N THR A 217 3.86 17.19 3.75
CA THR A 217 4.39 17.75 5.01
C THR A 217 4.14 16.85 6.22
N GLU A 218 3.25 15.87 6.09
CA GLU A 218 2.70 15.14 7.22
C GLU A 218 3.74 14.16 7.81
N VAL A 219 3.90 14.12 9.13
CA VAL A 219 4.94 13.28 9.75
C VAL A 219 4.44 11.85 9.93
N ILE A 220 3.17 11.70 10.29
CA ILE A 220 2.50 10.42 10.51
C ILE A 220 1.17 10.52 9.76
N PRO A 221 0.79 9.55 8.91
CA PRO A 221 -0.43 9.65 8.12
C PRO A 221 -1.66 9.46 9.01
N TRP A 222 -2.13 10.55 9.60
CA TRP A 222 -3.23 10.59 10.56
C TRP A 222 -4.42 11.34 9.97
N GLY A 223 -5.61 10.93 10.38
CA GLY A 223 -6.85 11.52 9.87
C GLY A 223 -7.22 11.05 8.46
N GLN A 224 -8.38 11.53 8.03
CA GLN A 224 -8.91 11.26 6.68
C GLN A 224 -8.11 12.00 5.60
N GLU A 225 -7.46 13.10 5.97
CA GLU A 225 -6.68 13.96 5.09
C GLU A 225 -5.46 13.22 4.53
N ALA A 226 -4.86 12.30 5.29
CA ALA A 226 -3.74 11.47 4.86
C ALA A 226 -4.14 10.26 3.99
N LEU A 227 -5.44 10.04 3.77
CA LEU A 227 -5.97 8.92 2.97
C LEU A 227 -5.85 9.24 1.48
N ILE A 228 -5.11 8.41 0.75
CA ILE A 228 -5.02 8.46 -0.71
C ILE A 228 -5.69 7.22 -1.29
N ILE A 229 -6.55 7.42 -2.28
CA ILE A 229 -7.20 6.36 -3.05
C ILE A 229 -6.49 6.27 -4.40
N LEU A 230 -5.81 5.17 -4.66
CA LEU A 230 -5.25 4.83 -5.97
C LEU A 230 -6.36 4.34 -6.90
N HIS A 231 -6.76 5.19 -7.83
CA HIS A 231 -7.76 4.88 -8.83
C HIS A 231 -7.09 4.35 -10.10
N PHE A 232 -7.24 3.06 -10.38
CA PHE A 232 -6.71 2.43 -11.60
C PHE A 232 -7.58 2.76 -12.82
N ASP A 233 -6.95 3.15 -13.92
CA ASP A 233 -7.59 3.41 -15.21
C ASP A 233 -6.68 2.96 -16.37
N ASN A 234 -6.95 1.77 -16.92
CA ASN A 234 -6.29 1.22 -18.11
C ASN A 234 -4.75 1.31 -18.11
N GLY A 235 -4.09 0.89 -17.03
CA GLY A 235 -2.62 0.92 -16.92
C GLY A 235 -2.04 2.24 -16.39
N LYS A 236 -2.89 3.26 -16.24
CA LYS A 236 -2.58 4.49 -15.52
C LYS A 236 -3.26 4.49 -14.15
N TYR A 237 -2.81 5.38 -13.29
CA TYR A 237 -3.32 5.59 -11.95
C TYR A 237 -3.60 7.06 -11.71
N ALA A 238 -4.66 7.36 -10.96
CA ALA A 238 -4.94 8.69 -10.45
C ALA A 238 -4.89 8.68 -8.92
N LEU A 239 -4.41 9.77 -8.34
CA LEU A 239 -4.40 9.98 -6.89
C LEU A 239 -5.68 10.70 -6.50
N LYS A 240 -6.58 10.01 -5.79
CA LYS A 240 -7.87 10.55 -5.36
C LYS A 240 -7.86 10.79 -3.85
N THR A 241 -8.28 11.98 -3.41
CA THR A 241 -8.39 12.37 -2.01
C THR A 241 -9.69 11.86 -1.37
N TYR A 242 -9.80 11.93 -0.05
CA TYR A 242 -10.98 11.44 0.69
C TYR A 242 -12.30 12.14 0.30
N ASP A 243 -12.22 13.39 -0.14
CA ASP A 243 -13.34 14.22 -0.59
C ASP A 243 -13.70 14.01 -2.07
N ASN A 244 -13.16 12.95 -2.68
CA ASN A 244 -13.42 12.49 -4.03
C ASN A 244 -12.84 13.32 -5.19
N ARG A 245 -11.85 14.17 -4.94
CA ARG A 245 -11.14 14.88 -6.00
C ARG A 245 -9.86 14.17 -6.44
N PHE A 246 -9.46 14.36 -7.68
CA PHE A 246 -8.26 13.81 -8.29
C PHE A 246 -7.17 14.87 -8.37
N LEU A 247 -5.94 14.50 -8.01
CA LEU A 247 -4.76 15.32 -8.25
C LEU A 247 -4.51 15.47 -9.76
N THR A 248 -4.28 16.69 -10.19
CA THR A 248 -3.83 17.04 -11.55
C THR A 248 -2.31 17.26 -11.56
N ARG A 249 -1.68 17.17 -12.73
CA ARG A 249 -0.23 17.39 -12.88
C ARG A 249 0.20 18.81 -12.46
N GLU A 250 -0.69 19.80 -12.50
CA GLU A 250 -0.45 21.17 -12.04
C GLU A 250 -0.36 21.30 -10.51
N GLY A 251 -0.87 20.31 -9.77
CA GLY A 251 -1.00 20.34 -8.32
C GLY A 251 -2.37 20.76 -7.81
N THR A 252 -3.31 21.04 -8.71
CA THR A 252 -4.71 21.32 -8.36
C THR A 252 -5.54 20.05 -8.20
N LEU A 253 -6.70 20.15 -7.55
CA LEU A 253 -7.64 19.05 -7.35
C LEU A 253 -8.88 19.24 -8.23
N SER A 254 -9.28 18.19 -8.94
CA SER A 254 -10.43 18.18 -9.87
C SER A 254 -11.45 17.12 -9.47
N ALA A 255 -12.75 17.41 -9.60
CA ALA A 255 -13.78 16.38 -9.41
C ALA A 255 -13.77 15.32 -10.52
N ASP A 256 -13.34 15.72 -11.73
CA ASP A 256 -13.35 14.87 -12.91
C ASP A 256 -11.98 14.22 -13.16
N LEU A 257 -12.02 12.95 -13.60
CA LEU A 257 -10.84 12.21 -14.03
C LEU A 257 -10.43 12.63 -15.46
N THR A 258 -9.52 13.58 -15.55
CA THR A 258 -8.96 14.09 -16.81
C THR A 258 -7.62 13.42 -17.16
N ASP A 259 -7.07 13.66 -18.36
CA ASP A 259 -5.74 13.15 -18.72
C ASP A 259 -4.63 13.78 -17.86
N ASP A 260 -4.80 15.02 -17.42
CA ASP A 260 -3.88 15.69 -16.48
C ASP A 260 -3.88 15.05 -15.08
N SER A 261 -4.89 14.23 -14.76
CA SER A 261 -4.98 13.46 -13.51
C SER A 261 -4.54 12.01 -13.63
N ARG A 262 -4.06 11.59 -14.81
CA ARG A 262 -3.62 10.21 -15.07
C ARG A 262 -2.10 10.12 -15.10
N PHE A 263 -1.56 9.27 -14.23
CA PHE A 263 -0.14 9.05 -14.10
C PHE A 263 0.23 7.61 -14.46
N THR A 264 1.29 7.43 -15.24
CA THR A 264 1.92 6.12 -15.41
C THR A 264 2.85 5.86 -14.23
N LEU A 265 2.95 4.60 -13.80
CA LEU A 265 3.85 4.20 -12.73
C LEU A 265 5.20 3.79 -13.28
N GLU A 266 6.27 4.32 -12.70
CA GLU A 266 7.64 3.85 -12.93
C GLU A 266 8.28 3.47 -11.58
N ILE A 267 8.88 2.29 -11.50
CA ILE A 267 9.64 1.83 -10.35
C ILE A 267 11.13 2.16 -10.51
N ARG A 268 11.79 2.46 -9.40
CA ARG A 268 13.25 2.53 -9.29
C ARG A 268 13.71 1.60 -8.20
N SER A 269 14.70 0.77 -8.51
CA SER A 269 15.35 -0.16 -7.57
C SER A 269 16.76 0.33 -7.23
N GLY A 270 17.42 -0.32 -6.27
CA GLY A 270 18.75 0.04 -5.79
C GLY A 270 18.72 0.90 -4.53
N ALA A 271 19.78 1.67 -4.29
CA ALA A 271 19.97 2.44 -3.06
C ALA A 271 18.91 3.54 -2.82
N ALA A 272 18.20 3.96 -3.88
CA ALA A 272 17.07 4.86 -3.83
C ALA A 272 15.89 4.18 -4.53
N SER A 273 15.19 3.34 -3.77
CA SER A 273 14.06 2.59 -4.28
C SER A 273 12.72 3.27 -3.99
N GLY A 274 11.76 3.08 -4.89
CA GLY A 274 10.41 3.60 -4.75
C GLY A 274 9.65 3.66 -6.06
N LEU A 275 8.49 4.31 -6.00
CA LEU A 275 7.57 4.52 -7.12
C LEU A 275 7.57 5.98 -7.53
N ALA A 276 7.65 6.24 -8.84
CA ALA A 276 7.47 7.56 -9.43
C ALA A 276 6.18 7.58 -10.26
N PHE A 277 5.47 8.70 -10.19
CA PHE A 277 4.24 8.96 -10.94
C PHE A 277 4.56 9.93 -12.06
N LYS A 278 4.42 9.48 -13.30
CA LYS A 278 4.74 10.29 -14.49
C LYS A 278 3.47 10.74 -15.19
N ASP A 279 3.37 12.04 -15.45
CA ASP A 279 2.24 12.66 -16.12
C ASP A 279 2.26 12.47 -17.65
N SER A 280 1.18 12.95 -18.30
CA SER A 280 1.01 12.93 -19.75
C SER A 280 2.06 13.73 -20.54
N THR A 281 2.76 14.68 -19.89
CA THR A 281 3.82 15.50 -20.49
C THR A 281 5.22 14.91 -20.28
N GLY A 282 5.30 13.78 -19.56
CA GLY A 282 6.54 13.08 -19.23
C GLY A 282 7.31 13.69 -18.07
N THR A 283 6.68 14.51 -17.23
CA THR A 283 7.26 14.96 -15.96
C THR A 283 6.77 14.10 -14.80
N TYR A 284 7.52 14.06 -13.70
CA TYR A 284 7.21 13.26 -12.53
C TYR A 284 6.63 14.12 -11.42
N LEU A 285 5.66 13.57 -10.69
CA LEU A 285 5.18 14.14 -9.45
C LEU A 285 6.35 14.25 -8.46
N THR A 286 6.45 15.42 -7.86
CA THR A 286 7.38 15.74 -6.81
C THR A 286 6.70 16.70 -5.86
N ALA A 287 7.34 17.00 -4.74
CA ALA A 287 6.79 17.90 -3.75
C ALA A 287 7.52 19.25 -3.84
N VAL A 288 6.81 20.34 -4.14
CA VAL A 288 7.39 21.61 -4.59
C VAL A 288 7.16 22.74 -3.58
N GLY A 289 8.13 23.64 -3.44
CA GLY A 289 8.00 24.84 -2.63
C GLY A 289 8.01 24.57 -1.12
N ALA A 290 7.73 25.63 -0.35
CA ALA A 290 7.71 25.60 1.11
C ALA A 290 6.52 24.81 1.69
N THR A 291 5.39 24.82 0.99
CA THR A 291 4.16 24.06 1.32
C THR A 291 4.22 22.61 0.89
N ALA A 292 5.28 22.22 0.18
CA ALA A 292 5.45 20.86 -0.31
C ALA A 292 4.32 20.34 -1.22
N THR A 293 3.67 21.23 -1.98
CA THR A 293 2.59 20.90 -2.91
C THR A 293 3.03 19.85 -3.94
N MET A 294 2.28 18.76 -4.05
CA MET A 294 2.56 17.66 -4.97
C MET A 294 2.13 18.03 -6.40
N LYS A 295 3.07 18.08 -7.34
CA LYS A 295 2.81 18.37 -8.75
C LYS A 295 3.90 17.87 -9.68
N GLY A 296 3.59 17.76 -10.97
CA GLY A 296 4.55 17.44 -12.03
C GLY A 296 5.57 18.55 -12.20
N ARG A 297 6.87 18.20 -12.28
CA ARG A 297 7.94 19.20 -12.44
C ARG A 297 9.14 18.70 -13.23
N ASN A 298 9.74 17.60 -12.78
CA ASN A 298 11.05 17.16 -13.25
C ASN A 298 10.89 16.08 -14.33
N LYS A 299 11.78 16.04 -15.32
CA LYS A 299 11.79 15.00 -16.37
C LYS A 299 12.64 13.78 -16.04
N THR A 300 13.33 13.82 -14.89
CA THR A 300 14.21 12.77 -14.41
C THR A 300 13.80 12.41 -13.00
N VAL A 301 13.90 11.12 -12.67
CA VAL A 301 13.58 10.61 -11.34
C VAL A 301 14.80 10.70 -10.44
N SER A 302 14.68 11.45 -9.35
CA SER A 302 15.59 11.45 -8.21
C SER A 302 14.84 11.03 -6.94
N LYS A 303 15.47 11.10 -5.77
CA LYS A 303 14.78 10.82 -4.49
C LYS A 303 13.56 11.72 -4.24
N ASP A 304 13.52 12.91 -4.84
CA ASP A 304 12.40 13.85 -4.70
C ASP A 304 11.13 13.37 -5.43
N GLU A 305 11.27 12.58 -6.48
CA GLU A 305 10.18 12.04 -7.30
C GLU A 305 9.74 10.64 -6.87
N LEU A 306 10.42 10.06 -5.87
CA LEU A 306 10.16 8.71 -5.38
C LEU A 306 9.23 8.73 -4.17
N PHE A 307 8.26 7.83 -4.19
CA PHE A 307 7.29 7.62 -3.14
C PHE A 307 7.20 6.15 -2.74
N LEU A 308 6.89 5.91 -1.47
CA LEU A 308 6.55 4.62 -0.92
C LEU A 308 5.04 4.54 -0.73
N LEU A 309 4.48 3.40 -1.13
CA LEU A 309 3.07 3.08 -0.94
C LEU A 309 2.93 2.19 0.29
N GLU A 310 2.17 2.68 1.27
CA GLU A 310 1.89 1.96 2.50
C GLU A 310 0.37 1.72 2.60
N ASP A 311 -0.06 0.53 3.02
CA ASP A 311 -1.48 0.25 3.24
C ASP A 311 -2.04 1.21 4.30
N SER A 312 -3.19 1.84 4.04
CA SER A 312 -3.85 2.65 5.07
C SER A 312 -4.42 1.74 6.16
N CYS A 313 -3.93 1.91 7.39
CA CYS A 313 -4.47 1.23 8.55
C CYS A 313 -5.80 1.91 8.98
N PRO A 314 -6.78 1.16 9.52
CA PRO A 314 -8.06 1.74 9.90
C PRO A 314 -7.92 2.65 11.11
N GLN A 315 -8.40 3.88 10.97
CA GLN A 315 -8.46 4.88 12.03
C GLN A 315 -9.92 5.14 12.43
N VAL A 316 -10.12 5.34 13.73
CA VAL A 316 -11.46 5.37 14.32
C VAL A 316 -11.59 6.44 15.37
N ILE A 317 -12.82 6.92 15.53
CA ILE A 317 -13.24 7.75 16.65
C ILE A 317 -14.19 6.92 17.50
N LEU A 318 -13.96 6.94 18.81
CA LEU A 318 -14.73 6.16 19.78
C LEU A 318 -15.59 7.10 20.62
N THR A 319 -16.90 6.86 20.66
CA THR A 319 -17.84 7.61 21.50
C THR A 319 -18.37 6.74 22.63
N SER A 320 -18.30 7.22 23.86
CA SER A 320 -18.84 6.52 25.04
C SER A 320 -20.37 6.55 25.02
N LEU A 321 -20.99 5.37 25.16
CA LEU A 321 -22.44 5.25 25.25
C LEU A 321 -23.03 5.76 26.57
N ALA A 322 -22.22 5.86 27.63
CA ALA A 322 -22.70 6.29 28.94
C ALA A 322 -22.97 7.80 29.00
N ASN A 323 -22.22 8.60 28.24
CA ASN A 323 -22.28 10.05 28.28
C ASN A 323 -22.29 10.72 26.89
N ASN A 324 -22.27 9.93 25.82
CA ASN A 324 -22.23 10.38 24.43
C ASN A 324 -21.06 11.33 24.10
N ARG A 325 -19.94 11.19 24.80
CA ARG A 325 -18.72 11.99 24.59
C ARG A 325 -17.65 11.19 23.87
N LYS A 326 -16.88 11.85 23.01
CA LYS A 326 -15.75 11.26 22.27
C LYS A 326 -14.60 10.97 23.24
N VAL A 327 -13.93 9.85 23.01
CA VAL A 327 -12.71 9.44 23.70
C VAL A 327 -11.54 10.25 23.18
N SER A 328 -10.68 10.73 24.08
CA SER A 328 -9.60 11.66 23.78
C SER A 328 -8.39 11.48 24.69
N ILE A 329 -7.22 11.88 24.17
CA ILE A 329 -5.96 12.05 24.91
C ILE A 329 -5.56 13.52 25.09
N ARG A 330 -6.49 14.48 24.95
CA ARG A 330 -6.20 15.92 25.11
C ARG A 330 -5.81 16.31 26.53
N GLN A 331 -6.35 15.62 27.55
CA GLN A 331 -6.16 15.99 28.96
C GLN A 331 -4.88 15.44 29.58
N GLY A 332 -4.04 14.74 28.80
CA GLY A 332 -2.77 14.18 29.25
C GLY A 332 -2.65 12.71 28.87
N VAL A 333 -2.04 11.94 29.76
CA VAL A 333 -1.75 10.52 29.52
C VAL A 333 -2.97 9.60 29.65
N ASP A 334 -3.99 10.02 30.41
CA ASP A 334 -5.21 9.25 30.62
C ASP A 334 -6.15 9.38 29.41
N VAL A 335 -6.66 8.23 28.96
CA VAL A 335 -7.66 8.15 27.89
C VAL A 335 -9.04 8.40 28.50
N THR A 336 -9.69 9.50 28.11
CA THR A 336 -10.94 9.96 28.75
C THR A 336 -12.04 10.24 27.73
N ALA A 337 -13.29 9.93 28.09
CA ALA A 337 -14.46 10.18 27.24
C ALA A 337 -15.19 11.45 27.70
N ASN A 338 -14.68 12.62 27.30
CA ASN A 338 -15.13 13.91 27.82
C ASN A 338 -15.28 15.01 26.76
N GLN A 339 -14.93 14.75 25.49
CA GLN A 339 -15.06 15.72 24.42
C GLN A 339 -16.45 15.67 23.79
N ASP A 340 -17.07 16.82 23.62
CA ASP A 340 -18.37 17.02 22.99
C ASP A 340 -18.33 17.99 21.80
N GLU A 341 -17.15 18.51 21.47
CA GLU A 341 -16.91 19.34 20.29
C GLU A 341 -17.32 18.61 19.01
N GLU A 342 -17.91 19.36 18.07
CA GLU A 342 -18.32 18.82 16.77
C GLU A 342 -17.11 18.43 15.93
N GLU A 343 -16.07 19.26 15.93
CA GLU A 343 -14.82 19.03 15.21
C GLU A 343 -14.02 17.89 15.84
N ASP A 344 -13.51 17.01 14.98
CA ASP A 344 -12.62 15.93 15.36
C ASP A 344 -11.18 16.44 15.28
N THR A 345 -10.38 16.25 16.33
CA THR A 345 -8.91 16.46 16.24
C THR A 345 -8.19 15.13 16.24
N ASP A 346 -6.90 15.16 15.88
CA ASP A 346 -6.03 13.98 15.92
C ASP A 346 -6.00 13.26 17.27
N ARG A 347 -6.34 13.98 18.36
CA ARG A 347 -6.36 13.47 19.73
C ARG A 347 -7.58 12.60 20.05
N GLU A 348 -8.61 12.61 19.18
CA GLU A 348 -9.79 11.74 19.25
C GLU A 348 -9.74 10.59 18.22
N ILE A 349 -8.76 10.62 17.33
CA ILE A 349 -8.55 9.61 16.30
C ILE A 349 -7.54 8.58 16.82
N PHE A 350 -7.89 7.30 16.71
CA PHE A 350 -7.05 6.19 17.12
C PHE A 350 -6.92 5.18 15.99
N GLN A 351 -5.70 4.73 15.72
CA GLN A 351 -5.47 3.69 14.73
C GLN A 351 -5.64 2.30 15.34
N MET A 352 -6.49 1.49 14.72
CA MET A 352 -6.76 0.11 15.13
C MET A 352 -5.79 -0.85 14.47
N GLU A 353 -4.99 -1.54 15.28
CA GLU A 353 -3.98 -2.47 14.80
C GLU A 353 -4.24 -3.87 15.35
N LEU A 354 -4.37 -4.86 14.46
CA LEU A 354 -4.53 -6.25 14.89
C LEU A 354 -3.19 -6.77 15.39
N VAL A 355 -3.15 -7.21 16.64
CA VAL A 355 -2.03 -7.93 17.22
C VAL A 355 -2.09 -9.36 16.71
N VAL A 356 -1.09 -9.73 15.88
CA VAL A 356 -1.00 -11.07 15.31
C VAL A 356 -0.88 -12.07 16.47
N PRO A 357 -1.82 -13.03 16.59
CA PRO A 357 -1.78 -13.98 17.67
C PRO A 357 -0.57 -14.92 17.50
N PRO A 358 0.09 -15.33 18.60
CA PRO A 358 1.27 -16.20 18.54
C PRO A 358 0.95 -17.61 18.02
N THR A 359 -0.30 -18.04 18.12
CA THR A 359 -0.81 -19.31 17.60
C THR A 359 -2.20 -19.09 16.99
N GLU A 360 -2.60 -19.92 16.03
CA GLU A 360 -3.95 -19.85 15.42
C GLU A 360 -5.08 -20.06 16.43
N GLU A 361 -4.79 -20.72 17.55
CA GLU A 361 -5.72 -20.99 18.66
C GLU A 361 -5.94 -19.76 19.55
N THR A 362 -5.04 -18.78 19.53
CA THR A 362 -5.13 -17.59 20.37
C THR A 362 -6.01 -16.54 19.68
N GLN A 363 -7.03 -16.02 20.37
CA GLN A 363 -7.84 -14.93 19.84
C GLN A 363 -6.98 -13.68 19.58
N GLY A 364 -7.08 -13.14 18.36
CA GLY A 364 -6.44 -11.87 18.01
C GLY A 364 -6.92 -10.74 18.91
N LYS A 365 -5.97 -9.90 19.34
CA LYS A 365 -6.26 -8.69 20.13
C LYS A 365 -6.13 -7.46 19.24
N TRP A 366 -6.76 -6.36 19.65
CA TRP A 366 -6.61 -5.06 18.99
C TRP A 366 -5.82 -4.12 19.89
N ALA A 367 -4.85 -3.44 19.30
CA ALA A 367 -4.14 -2.32 19.89
C ALA A 367 -4.69 -1.01 19.30
N PHE A 368 -4.70 0.03 20.10
CA PHE A 368 -5.08 1.39 19.69
C PHE A 368 -3.85 2.26 19.77
N ARG A 369 -3.40 2.72 18.61
CA ARG A 369 -2.29 3.66 18.50
C ARG A 369 -2.82 5.08 18.46
N THR A 370 -2.05 6.02 19.00
CA THR A 370 -2.33 7.46 19.00
C THR A 370 -1.49 8.21 17.98
N VAL A 371 -1.86 9.46 17.69
CA VAL A 371 -1.07 10.38 16.84
C VAL A 371 0.35 10.59 17.35
N ASP A 372 0.55 10.51 18.68
CA ASP A 372 1.86 10.64 19.33
C ASP A 372 2.71 9.35 19.21
N ASN A 373 2.25 8.36 18.44
CA ASN A 373 2.89 7.05 18.28
C ASN A 373 3.04 6.28 19.60
N THR A 374 2.07 6.45 20.50
CA THR A 374 1.91 5.64 21.71
C THR A 374 0.71 4.72 21.59
N TYR A 375 0.64 3.74 22.50
CA TYR A 375 -0.41 2.73 22.53
C TYR A 375 -1.21 2.82 23.82
N TRP A 376 -2.48 2.41 23.72
CA TRP A 376 -3.32 2.25 24.90
C TRP A 376 -2.84 1.08 25.75
N ASN A 377 -2.65 1.31 27.05
CA ASN A 377 -2.35 0.30 28.05
C ASN A 377 -3.34 0.39 29.21
N GLN A 378 -3.62 -0.76 29.84
CA GLN A 378 -4.42 -0.82 31.05
C GLN A 378 -3.50 -0.77 32.26
N GLU A 379 -3.70 0.22 33.12
CA GLU A 379 -2.98 0.36 34.38
C GLU A 379 -3.50 -0.62 35.44
N ASN A 380 -2.69 -0.87 36.47
CA ASN A 380 -3.02 -1.81 37.56
C ASN A 380 -4.33 -1.47 38.29
N LEU A 381 -4.67 -0.18 38.35
CA LEU A 381 -5.90 0.33 38.97
C LEU A 381 -7.11 0.35 38.02
N GLY A 382 -6.97 -0.20 36.81
CA GLY A 382 -8.05 -0.33 35.82
C GLY A 382 -8.24 0.87 34.90
N GLY A 383 -7.49 1.96 35.09
CA GLY A 383 -7.45 3.09 34.15
C GLY A 383 -6.83 2.70 32.81
N ILE A 384 -7.16 3.46 31.76
CA ILE A 384 -6.54 3.32 30.43
C ILE A 384 -5.68 4.54 30.18
N GLN A 385 -4.41 4.32 29.84
CA GLN A 385 -3.45 5.37 29.49
C GLN A 385 -2.94 5.16 28.07
N ALA A 386 -2.40 6.21 27.46
CA ALA A 386 -1.80 6.18 26.13
C ALA A 386 -0.28 6.40 26.20
N THR A 387 0.42 5.56 26.97
CA THR A 387 1.86 5.73 27.26
C THR A 387 2.72 4.58 26.76
N ALA A 388 2.14 3.44 26.37
CA ALA A 388 2.89 2.30 25.89
C ALA A 388 3.61 2.62 24.57
N ARG A 389 4.80 2.05 24.38
CA ARG A 389 5.62 2.24 23.16
C ARG A 389 5.50 1.08 22.18
N ASP A 390 4.80 0.03 22.60
CA ASP A 390 4.58 -1.22 21.90
C ASP A 390 3.13 -1.71 22.12
N ARG A 391 2.72 -2.65 21.26
CA ARG A 391 1.34 -3.16 21.13
C ARG A 391 0.96 -4.22 22.15
#